data_AF-A0A1H5ZS38-F1
#
_entry.id   AF-A0A1H5ZS38-F1
#
_cell.length_a   1.000
_cell.length_b   1.000
_cell.length_c   1.000
_cell.angle_alpha   90.00
_cell.angle_beta   90.00
_cell.angle_gamma   90.00
#
_symmetry.space_group_name_H-M   'P 1'
#
loop_
_entity.id
_entity.type
_entity.pdbx_description
1 polymer ?
#
loop_
_entity_poly.entity_id
_entity_poly.type
_entity_poly.pdbx_seq_one_letter_code
_entity_poly.pdbx_strand_id
1 'polypeptide(L)'
;MTRTLRVVGDDRSFTITGVERGEWEGMDDACPACGGREFDHVATAGGHYGVRDGTAVLRSDFWGADRAVRTRCRDCGTVLHKHPAFDLLFGPDADGGAGFDP
;
A
#
# COMPACT_ATOMS: atom_id res chain seq x y z
N MET A 1 8.68 -3.39 12.02
CA MET A 1 9.60 -2.28 11.72
C MET A 1 8.84 -1.18 10.99
N THR A 2 8.90 0.05 11.52
CA THR A 2 8.41 1.24 10.82
C THR A 2 9.59 1.93 10.18
N ARG A 3 9.46 2.32 8.92
CA ARG A 3 10.47 3.07 8.17
C ARG A 3 9.86 4.37 7.65
N THR A 4 10.61 5.45 7.73
CA THR A 4 10.19 6.76 7.23
C THR A 4 11.17 7.23 6.16
N LEU A 5 10.64 7.72 5.04
CA LEU A 5 11.43 8.27 3.95
C LEU A 5 11.02 9.73 3.77
N ARG A 6 12.00 10.63 3.68
CA ARG A 6 11.75 12.02 3.31
C ARG A 6 11.87 12.15 1.80
N VAL A 7 10.77 12.52 1.15
CA VAL A 7 10.73 12.83 -0.28
C VAL A 7 11.03 14.32 -0.44
N VAL A 8 11.99 14.66 -1.30
CA VAL A 8 12.35 16.04 -1.64
C VAL A 8 12.18 16.19 -3.15
N GLY A 9 11.28 17.08 -3.56
CA GLY A 9 11.13 17.57 -4.93
C GLY A 9 11.41 19.07 -5.00
N ASP A 10 11.35 19.64 -6.21
CA ASP A 10 11.80 21.01 -6.50
C ASP A 10 11.22 22.08 -5.55
N ASP A 11 9.93 22.00 -5.22
CA ASP A 11 9.25 22.97 -4.33
C ASP A 11 8.51 22.32 -3.13
N ARG A 12 8.70 21.01 -2.89
CA ARG A 12 8.00 20.30 -1.81
C ARG A 12 8.86 19.26 -1.15
N SER A 13 8.75 19.18 0.18
CA SER A 13 9.26 18.05 0.94
C SER A 13 8.20 17.49 1.86
N PHE A 14 8.01 16.18 1.85
CA PHE A 14 7.08 15.50 2.74
C PHE A 14 7.64 14.14 3.15
N THR A 15 7.15 13.62 4.26
CA THR A 15 7.56 12.32 4.79
C THR A 15 6.52 11.27 4.41
N ILE A 16 7.00 10.12 3.94
CA ILE A 16 6.18 8.94 3.71
C ILE A 16 6.62 7.81 4.64
N THR A 17 5.68 6.95 5.00
CA THR A 17 5.88 5.91 6.01
C THR A 17 5.59 4.54 5.45
N GLY A 18 6.52 3.61 5.67
CA GLY A 18 6.31 2.19 5.47
C GLY A 18 6.22 1.46 6.81
N VAL A 19 5.38 0.44 6.87
CA VAL A 19 5.24 -0.45 8.02
C VAL A 19 5.38 -1.88 7.51
N GLU A 20 6.23 -2.67 8.14
CA GLU A 20 6.34 -4.10 7.89
C GLU A 20 6.53 -4.80 9.23
N ARG A 21 5.54 -5.58 9.67
CA ARG A 21 5.67 -6.38 10.90
C ARG A 21 6.26 -7.73 10.56
N GLY A 22 7.54 -7.93 10.87
CA GLY A 22 8.24 -9.19 10.62
C GLY A 22 7.67 -10.41 11.37
N GLU A 23 6.76 -10.20 12.32
CA GLU A 23 6.03 -11.26 13.04
C GLU A 23 4.77 -11.74 12.28
N TRP A 24 4.45 -11.11 11.15
CA TRP A 24 3.28 -11.41 10.33
C TRP A 24 3.74 -11.64 8.87
N GLU A 25 3.65 -12.87 8.38
CA GLU A 25 4.18 -13.26 7.07
C GLU A 25 3.12 -13.21 5.97
N GLY A 26 1.84 -13.15 6.33
CA GLY A 26 0.75 -12.98 5.37
C GLY A 26 -0.63 -13.18 5.96
N MET A 27 -1.65 -13.18 5.09
CA MET A 27 -3.06 -13.28 5.49
C MET A 27 -3.43 -14.65 6.10
N ASP A 28 -2.57 -15.65 5.97
CA ASP A 28 -2.73 -16.95 6.61
C ASP A 28 -2.38 -16.91 8.12
N ASP A 29 -1.58 -15.92 8.53
CA ASP A 29 -1.20 -15.70 9.92
C ASP A 29 -2.23 -14.86 10.67
N ALA A 30 -2.42 -15.20 11.94
CA ALA A 30 -3.21 -14.37 12.85
C ALA A 30 -2.51 -13.03 13.10
N CYS A 31 -3.30 -11.99 13.38
CA CYS A 31 -2.78 -10.70 13.79
C CYS A 31 -1.96 -10.86 15.09
N PRO A 32 -0.67 -10.46 15.12
CA PRO A 32 0.16 -10.59 16.32
C PRO A 32 -0.31 -9.69 17.48
N ALA A 33 -1.15 -8.69 17.22
CA ALA A 33 -1.64 -7.78 18.25
C ALA A 33 -2.89 -8.30 18.99
N CYS A 34 -3.77 -9.04 18.31
CA CYS A 34 -5.07 -9.45 18.89
C CYS A 34 -5.49 -10.90 18.57
N GLY A 35 -4.72 -11.63 17.76
CA GLY A 35 -5.06 -12.98 17.31
C GLY A 35 -6.15 -13.05 16.22
N GLY A 36 -6.66 -11.91 15.76
CA GLY A 36 -7.68 -11.82 14.71
C GLY A 36 -7.20 -12.37 13.36
N ARG A 37 -8.13 -12.88 12.55
CA ARG A 37 -7.86 -13.46 11.22
C ARG A 37 -8.58 -12.74 10.09
N GLU A 38 -9.26 -11.64 10.41
CA GLU A 38 -9.90 -10.78 9.43
C GLU A 38 -9.03 -9.56 9.15
N PHE A 39 -8.84 -9.26 7.86
CA PHE A 39 -7.95 -8.20 7.40
C PHE A 39 -8.65 -7.33 6.35
N ASP A 40 -8.46 -6.01 6.45
CA ASP A 40 -8.74 -5.11 5.33
C ASP A 40 -7.44 -4.98 4.51
N HIS A 41 -7.54 -5.28 3.22
CA HIS A 41 -6.41 -5.30 2.29
C HIS A 41 -6.63 -4.31 1.15
N VAL A 42 -5.67 -3.41 0.95
CA VAL A 42 -5.66 -2.48 -0.18
C VAL A 42 -4.52 -2.86 -1.10
N ALA A 43 -4.87 -3.20 -2.33
CA ALA A 43 -3.94 -3.44 -3.42
C ALA A 43 -4.14 -2.38 -4.50
N THR A 44 -3.08 -2.06 -5.22
CA THR A 44 -3.14 -1.19 -6.40
C THR A 44 -2.58 -1.92 -7.59
N ALA A 45 -3.31 -1.89 -8.70
CA ALA A 45 -2.80 -2.29 -10.00
C ALA A 45 -2.15 -1.08 -10.68
N GLY A 46 -0.86 -1.19 -11.00
CA GLY A 46 -0.19 -0.31 -11.94
C GLY A 46 -0.25 -0.90 -13.34
N GLY A 47 -0.57 -0.09 -14.34
CA GLY A 47 -0.57 -0.50 -15.74
C GLY A 47 -0.08 0.63 -16.63
N HIS A 48 0.99 0.40 -17.39
CA HIS A 48 1.45 1.37 -18.37
C HIS A 48 0.80 1.05 -19.72
N TYR A 49 -0.01 1.94 -20.28
CA TYR A 49 -0.47 1.78 -21.66
C TYR A 49 0.67 2.15 -22.61
N GLY A 50 1.22 1.17 -23.32
CA GLY A 50 2.20 1.38 -24.40
C GLY A 50 1.57 1.14 -25.76
N VAL A 51 2.17 1.65 -26.82
CA VAL A 51 1.74 1.33 -28.20
C VAL A 51 2.69 0.30 -28.79
N ARG A 52 2.15 -0.83 -29.24
CA ARG A 52 2.88 -1.87 -29.98
C ARG A 52 2.17 -2.09 -31.31
N ASP A 53 2.89 -1.89 -32.42
CA ASP A 53 2.35 -2.02 -33.79
C ASP A 53 1.04 -1.22 -34.01
N GLY A 54 0.97 0.00 -33.47
CA GLY A 54 -0.20 0.87 -33.59
C GLY A 54 -1.38 0.52 -32.68
N THR A 55 -1.26 -0.52 -31.85
CA THR A 55 -2.30 -0.94 -30.89
C THR A 55 -1.89 -0.57 -29.47
N ALA A 56 -2.82 0.00 -28.70
CA ALA A 56 -2.60 0.24 -27.26
C ALA A 56 -2.59 -1.10 -26.51
N VAL A 57 -1.49 -1.39 -25.83
CA VAL A 57 -1.28 -2.61 -25.04
C VAL A 57 -1.01 -2.22 -23.60
N LEU A 58 -1.75 -2.82 -22.67
CA LEU A 58 -1.50 -2.71 -21.24
C LEU A 58 -0.20 -3.49 -20.90
N ARG A 59 0.84 -2.76 -20.52
CA ARG A 59 2.11 -3.28 -19.98
C ARG A 59 1.97 -3.41 -18.47
N SER A 60 1.65 -4.61 -18.00
CA SER A 60 1.58 -4.99 -16.57
C SER A 60 2.93 -5.47 -16.01
N ASP A 61 3.94 -5.59 -16.88
CA ASP A 61 5.31 -5.99 -16.56
C ASP A 61 6.16 -4.84 -15.99
N PHE A 62 5.74 -3.58 -16.22
CA PHE A 62 6.24 -2.45 -15.46
C PHE A 62 5.52 -2.40 -14.10
N TRP A 63 6.28 -2.55 -13.01
CA TRP A 63 5.83 -2.50 -11.61
C TRP A 63 5.04 -3.68 -11.05
N GLY A 64 4.77 -4.72 -11.82
CA GLY A 64 4.10 -5.93 -11.33
C GLY A 64 2.65 -5.63 -10.94
N ALA A 65 1.72 -6.09 -11.78
CA ALA A 65 0.29 -6.07 -11.52
C ALA A 65 -0.05 -6.49 -10.08
N ASP A 66 -0.94 -5.71 -9.47
CA ASP A 66 -1.51 -5.87 -8.13
C ASP A 66 -0.49 -6.04 -7.00
N ARG A 67 -0.02 -4.91 -6.46
CA ARG A 67 0.77 -4.91 -5.23
C ARG A 67 -0.07 -4.48 -4.04
N ALA A 68 -0.02 -5.29 -2.99
CA ALA A 68 -0.48 -4.92 -1.66
C ALA A 68 0.24 -3.65 -1.18
N VAL A 69 -0.50 -2.56 -1.05
CA VAL A 69 0.03 -1.29 -0.53
C VAL A 69 -0.30 -1.10 0.94
N ARG A 70 -1.32 -1.79 1.47
CA ARG A 70 -1.67 -1.75 2.89
C ARG A 70 -2.47 -2.98 3.33
N THR A 71 -2.18 -3.48 4.52
CA THR A 71 -2.99 -4.47 5.24
C THR A 71 -3.17 -4.00 6.69
N ARG A 72 -4.41 -3.99 7.18
CA ARG A 72 -4.70 -3.84 8.61
C ARG A 72 -5.56 -4.98 9.13
N CYS A 73 -5.40 -5.33 10.40
CA CYS A 73 -6.35 -6.18 11.09
C CYS A 73 -7.69 -5.47 11.23
N ARG A 74 -8.78 -6.13 10.84
CA ARG A 74 -10.14 -5.59 10.99
C ARG A 74 -10.58 -5.53 12.45
N ASP A 75 -10.17 -6.51 13.25
CA ASP A 75 -10.56 -6.62 14.66
C ASP A 75 -10.00 -5.50 15.55
N CYS A 76 -8.69 -5.20 15.41
CA CYS A 76 -8.00 -4.24 16.27
C CYS A 76 -7.46 -2.99 15.55
N GLY A 77 -7.63 -2.90 14.23
CA GLY A 77 -7.14 -1.78 13.43
C GLY A 77 -5.63 -1.73 13.23
N THR A 78 -4.86 -2.67 13.80
CA THR A 78 -3.39 -2.68 13.70
C THR A 78 -2.95 -2.77 12.24
N VAL A 79 -2.14 -1.81 11.79
CA VAL A 79 -1.47 -1.86 10.48
C VAL A 79 -0.35 -2.91 10.54
N LEU A 80 -0.48 -3.94 9.70
CA LEU A 80 0.43 -5.08 9.61
C LEU A 80 1.46 -4.87 8.50
N HIS A 81 0.99 -4.29 7.40
CA HIS A 81 1.79 -3.94 6.24
C HIS A 81 1.35 -2.58 5.69
N LYS A 82 2.31 -1.74 5.31
CA LYS A 82 2.10 -0.48 4.60
C LYS A 82 3.31 -0.22 3.71
N HIS A 83 3.11 -0.20 2.41
CA HIS A 83 4.14 0.22 1.47
C HIS A 83 4.27 1.75 1.51
N PRO A 84 5.49 2.34 1.48
CA PRO A 84 5.65 3.81 1.50
C PRO A 84 4.90 4.54 0.38
N ALA A 85 4.68 3.88 -0.76
CA ALA A 85 3.88 4.43 -1.86
C ALA A 85 2.39 4.64 -1.50
N PHE A 86 1.88 4.05 -0.42
CA PHE A 86 0.53 4.30 0.05
C PHE A 86 0.32 5.80 0.35
N ASP A 87 1.27 6.43 1.05
CA ASP A 87 1.17 7.86 1.38
C ASP A 87 1.29 8.75 0.13
N LEU A 88 1.95 8.27 -0.93
CA LEU A 88 2.01 8.97 -2.22
C LEU A 88 0.67 8.90 -2.98
N LEU A 89 -0.02 7.76 -2.88
CA LEU A 89 -1.23 7.49 -3.66
C LEU A 89 -2.50 8.00 -2.95
N PHE A 90 -2.54 7.91 -1.62
CA PHE A 90 -3.73 8.20 -0.81
C PHE A 90 -3.54 9.37 0.16
N GLY A 91 -2.31 9.89 0.29
CA GLY A 91 -1.96 10.93 1.26
C GLY A 91 -1.57 10.38 2.64
N PRO A 92 -0.82 11.16 3.44
CA PRO A 92 -0.29 10.71 4.74
C PRO A 92 -1.37 10.52 5.82
N ASP A 93 -2.54 11.15 5.68
CA ASP A 93 -3.66 11.05 6.64
C ASP A 93 -4.64 9.89 6.34
N ALA A 94 -4.44 9.15 5.25
CA ALA A 94 -5.31 8.05 4.83
C ALA A 94 -5.26 6.82 5.76
N ASP A 95 -4.41 6.84 6.77
CA ASP A 95 -4.32 5.78 7.78
C ASP A 95 -5.59 5.65 8.63
N GLY A 96 -6.37 6.71 8.79
CA GLY A 96 -7.51 6.79 9.72
C GLY A 96 -8.78 6.05 9.29
N GLY A 97 -8.88 5.57 8.05
CA GLY A 97 -10.11 4.93 7.57
C GLY A 97 -11.29 5.89 7.58
N ALA A 98 -11.19 6.98 6.81
CA ALA A 98 -12.37 7.65 6.28
C ALA A 98 -12.44 7.32 4.79
N GLY A 99 -13.57 6.76 4.37
CA GLY A 99 -13.80 6.28 3.02
C GLY A 99 -13.47 7.31 1.95
N PHE A 100 -12.94 6.80 0.85
CA PHE A 100 -12.95 7.49 -0.43
C PHE A 100 -14.43 7.56 -0.87
N ASP A 101 -15.07 8.72 -0.76
CA ASP A 101 -16.32 8.99 -1.46
C ASP A 101 -15.94 9.45 -2.88
N PRO A 102 -16.40 8.75 -3.94
CA PRO A 102 -15.94 8.92 -5.32
C PRO A 102 -16.27 10.27 -5.96
#